data_AF-A0AAN9XRN7-F1
#
_entry.id   AF-A0AAN9XRN7-F1
#
_cell.length_a   1.000
_cell.length_b   1.000
_cell.length_c   1.000
_cell.angle_alpha   90.00
_cell.angle_beta   90.00
_cell.angle_gamma   90.00
#
_symmetry.space_group_name_H-M   'P 1'
#
loop_
_entity.id
_entity.type
_entity.pdbx_description
1 polymer ?
#
loop_
_entity_poly.entity_id
_entity_poly.type
_entity_poly.pdbx_seq_one_letter_code
_entity_poly.pdbx_strand_id
1 'polypeptide(L)'
;MTSPLQLPKLSVPSPSPSRLPPPPLLSKSKNDSPTIVVTTTTTTSPPLRMPISLQPANTKSKRDSKSNKLFRRLRSVFRSFPIIVPSCKIPMVTGNPEVYIHGGTRITGTLFGHRKARVNLAFQENPNCQPFLLLELAIPTGKLFQDMGTGLNRIALECEKPSSNEKIRIVDEPIWTLFCNGKKMGYGVKREATDDDLNVMQLLHAVSVAVGVLPNEMADPHDGELSYMRTHFERVVGSKDSETYYMMMPDGISNGPELSVFFVRV
;
A
#
# COMPACT_ATOMS: atom_id res chain seq x y z
N MET A 1 -37.56 -51.01 -38.27
CA MET A 1 -38.56 -49.93 -38.37
C MET A 1 -39.43 -50.00 -37.12
N THR A 2 -39.06 -49.23 -36.10
CA THR A 2 -39.68 -49.25 -34.77
C THR A 2 -39.95 -47.80 -34.38
N SER A 3 -41.22 -47.40 -34.40
CA SER A 3 -41.68 -46.09 -33.95
C SER A 3 -41.79 -46.08 -32.42
N PRO A 4 -41.29 -45.06 -31.71
CA PRO A 4 -41.66 -44.84 -30.32
C PRO A 4 -42.92 -43.97 -30.21
N LEU A 5 -43.78 -44.38 -29.29
CA LEU A 5 -45.03 -43.76 -28.86
C LEU A 5 -44.80 -42.37 -28.26
N GLN A 6 -45.66 -41.42 -28.63
CA GLN A 6 -45.65 -40.04 -28.14
C GLN A 6 -46.57 -39.91 -26.91
N LEU A 7 -46.01 -39.61 -25.74
CA LEU A 7 -46.78 -39.23 -24.54
C LEU A 7 -47.24 -37.75 -24.63
N PRO A 8 -48.42 -37.41 -24.10
CA PRO A 8 -48.88 -36.03 -24.05
C PRO A 8 -48.18 -35.23 -22.94
N LYS A 9 -47.77 -34.00 -23.27
CA LYS A 9 -47.23 -33.02 -22.31
C LYS A 9 -48.35 -32.53 -21.37
N LEU A 10 -48.20 -32.73 -20.07
CA LEU A 10 -48.96 -32.00 -19.05
C LEU A 10 -48.46 -30.55 -18.98
N SER A 11 -49.38 -29.60 -19.14
CA SER A 11 -49.18 -28.16 -18.92
C SER A 11 -49.24 -27.83 -17.43
N VAL A 12 -48.13 -27.29 -16.89
CA VAL A 12 -48.08 -26.73 -15.53
C VAL A 12 -48.56 -25.27 -15.58
N PRO A 13 -49.51 -24.83 -14.73
CA PRO A 13 -49.94 -23.44 -14.71
C PRO A 13 -48.94 -22.55 -13.95
N SER A 14 -48.71 -21.35 -14.48
CA SER A 14 -47.85 -20.31 -13.92
C SER A 14 -48.43 -19.74 -12.61
N PRO A 15 -47.61 -19.44 -11.58
CA PRO A 15 -48.11 -18.81 -10.37
C PRO A 15 -48.41 -17.31 -10.61
N SER A 16 -49.59 -16.89 -10.19
CA SER A 16 -50.03 -15.48 -10.14
C SER A 16 -49.23 -14.67 -9.11
N PRO A 17 -48.90 -13.39 -9.38
CA PRO A 17 -48.11 -12.58 -8.46
C PRO A 17 -48.96 -12.14 -7.24
N SER A 18 -48.48 -12.48 -6.05
CA SER A 18 -49.01 -12.03 -4.76
C SER A 18 -48.76 -10.54 -4.57
N ARG A 19 -49.85 -9.76 -4.41
CA ARG A 19 -49.80 -8.34 -4.02
C ARG A 19 -49.30 -8.21 -2.58
N LEU A 20 -48.24 -7.44 -2.38
CA LEU A 20 -47.80 -6.97 -1.07
C LEU A 20 -48.78 -5.88 -0.54
N PRO A 21 -49.06 -5.84 0.77
CA PRO A 21 -49.87 -4.78 1.37
C PRO A 21 -49.06 -3.46 1.50
N PRO A 22 -49.72 -2.29 1.47
CA PRO A 22 -49.05 -1.00 1.62
C PRO A 22 -48.57 -0.76 3.07
N PRO A 23 -47.53 0.06 3.27
CA PRO A 23 -47.04 0.40 4.61
C PRO A 23 -47.99 1.37 5.33
N PRO A 24 -48.04 1.36 6.68
CA PRO A 24 -48.90 2.26 7.45
C PRO A 24 -48.40 3.71 7.43
N LEU A 25 -49.36 4.64 7.32
CA LEU A 25 -49.18 6.09 7.37
C LEU A 25 -48.72 6.55 8.75
N LEU A 26 -47.60 7.30 8.82
CA LEU A 26 -47.20 8.03 10.03
C LEU A 26 -48.16 9.19 10.31
N SER A 27 -48.67 9.23 11.54
CA SER A 27 -49.49 10.30 12.08
C SER A 27 -48.66 11.56 12.33
N LYS A 28 -49.13 12.69 11.79
CA LYS A 28 -48.71 14.05 12.18
C LYS A 28 -49.22 14.33 13.60
N SER A 29 -48.33 14.56 14.56
CA SER A 29 -48.68 15.35 15.75
C SER A 29 -48.16 16.78 15.57
N LYS A 30 -49.09 17.70 15.80
CA LYS A 30 -48.96 19.15 15.75
C LYS A 30 -48.72 19.59 17.19
N ASN A 31 -47.70 20.40 17.46
CA ASN A 31 -47.67 21.24 18.66
C ASN A 31 -46.93 22.53 18.35
N ASP A 32 -47.66 23.64 18.53
CA ASP A 32 -47.25 25.01 18.33
C ASP A 32 -46.42 25.53 19.52
N SER A 33 -45.26 26.14 19.22
CA SER A 33 -44.69 27.43 19.71
C SER A 33 -44.55 27.76 21.23
N PRO A 34 -43.63 28.67 21.65
CA PRO A 34 -43.05 29.77 20.88
C PRO A 34 -41.52 29.99 20.92
N THR A 35 -41.06 30.58 19.81
CA THR A 35 -39.95 31.51 19.57
C THR A 35 -39.06 31.91 20.75
N ILE A 36 -37.79 31.49 20.70
CA ILE A 36 -36.64 32.31 21.12
C ILE A 36 -35.64 32.31 19.96
N VAL A 37 -35.43 33.49 19.37
CA VAL A 37 -34.38 33.73 18.38
C VAL A 37 -33.05 33.75 19.12
N VAL A 38 -32.22 32.73 18.90
CA VAL A 38 -30.79 32.77 19.24
C VAL A 38 -30.01 32.56 17.95
N THR A 39 -29.39 33.63 17.48
CA THR A 39 -28.42 33.65 16.41
C THR A 39 -27.22 32.80 16.80
N THR A 40 -27.13 31.55 16.34
CA THR A 40 -25.91 30.76 16.43
C THR A 40 -25.10 30.93 15.16
N THR A 41 -24.04 31.71 15.31
CA THR A 41 -22.92 31.81 14.38
C THR A 41 -22.42 30.42 14.01
N THR A 42 -22.24 30.19 12.71
CA THR A 42 -21.52 29.06 12.13
C THR A 42 -20.09 28.99 12.68
N THR A 43 -19.84 28.05 13.59
CA THR A 43 -18.48 27.74 14.03
C THR A 43 -18.03 26.47 13.32
N THR A 44 -17.39 26.65 12.16
CA THR A 44 -16.67 25.60 11.44
C THR A 44 -15.52 25.13 12.35
N SER A 45 -15.64 23.94 12.93
CA SER A 45 -14.55 23.29 13.63
C SER A 45 -13.41 23.00 12.64
N PRO A 46 -12.14 23.31 12.96
CA PRO A 46 -11.03 22.93 12.10
C PRO A 46 -10.91 21.40 12.07
N PRO A 47 -10.47 20.80 10.95
CA PRO A 47 -10.22 19.37 10.91
C PRO A 47 -9.14 19.04 11.95
N LEU A 48 -9.41 18.03 12.77
CA LEU A 48 -8.48 17.51 13.77
C LEU A 48 -7.24 16.94 13.05
N ARG A 49 -6.25 17.81 12.76
CA ARG A 49 -4.93 17.38 12.32
C ARG A 49 -4.25 16.73 13.53
N MET A 50 -4.34 15.42 13.60
CA MET A 50 -3.58 14.60 14.55
C MET A 50 -2.08 14.88 14.32
N PRO A 51 -1.27 15.10 15.37
CA PRO A 51 0.16 15.25 15.20
C PRO A 51 0.73 13.98 14.57
N ILE A 52 1.45 14.14 13.46
CA ILE A 52 2.11 13.03 12.77
C ILE A 52 3.15 12.42 13.71
N SER A 53 2.91 11.20 14.16
CA SER A 53 3.75 10.41 15.06
C SER A 53 4.41 9.24 14.30
N LEU A 54 4.74 9.46 13.02
CA LEU A 54 5.47 8.48 12.22
C LEU A 54 6.98 8.62 12.50
N GLN A 55 7.63 7.50 12.78
CA GLN A 55 9.08 7.49 12.93
C GLN A 55 9.74 7.74 11.56
N PRO A 56 10.83 8.52 11.47
CA PRO A 56 11.58 8.65 10.22
C PRO A 56 12.00 7.27 9.70
N ALA A 57 12.01 7.10 8.37
CA ALA A 57 12.51 5.86 7.78
C ALA A 57 13.96 5.61 8.23
N ASN A 58 14.27 4.39 8.69
CA ASN A 58 15.63 4.04 9.13
C ASN A 58 16.52 3.79 7.90
N THR A 59 16.83 4.84 7.16
CA THR A 59 17.79 4.75 6.06
C THR A 59 19.20 4.68 6.65
N LYS A 60 19.66 3.46 7.01
CA LYS A 60 21.09 3.20 7.24
C LYS A 60 21.83 3.25 5.90
N SER A 61 21.87 4.41 5.26
CA SER A 61 22.81 4.68 4.18
C SER A 61 24.14 5.04 4.81
N LYS A 62 25.12 4.15 4.69
CA LYS A 62 26.52 4.40 5.02
C LYS A 62 27.03 5.48 4.04
N ARG A 63 26.91 6.75 4.43
CA ARG A 63 27.39 7.90 3.66
C ARG A 63 28.81 8.18 4.11
N ASP A 64 29.80 7.60 3.43
CA ASP A 64 31.19 8.00 3.56
C ASP A 64 31.37 9.41 2.97
N SER A 65 31.11 10.46 3.76
CA SER A 65 31.48 11.82 3.38
C SER A 65 32.91 12.09 3.85
N LYS A 66 33.87 11.99 2.93
CA LYS A 66 35.21 12.58 3.11
C LYS A 66 35.05 14.10 3.22
N SER A 67 35.24 14.64 4.42
CA SER A 67 35.45 16.07 4.63
C SER A 67 36.85 16.26 5.21
N ASN A 68 37.75 16.82 4.37
CA ASN A 68 39.09 17.21 4.77
C ASN A 68 39.01 18.51 5.58
N LYS A 69 39.10 18.45 6.92
CA LYS A 69 39.60 19.57 7.76
C LYS A 69 40.40 19.04 8.96
N LEU A 70 41.59 19.63 9.12
CA LEU A 70 42.66 19.31 10.07
C LEU A 70 42.35 19.71 11.52
N PHE A 71 43.29 19.31 12.41
CA PHE A 71 43.41 19.49 13.87
C PHE A 71 42.73 18.36 14.67
N ARG A 72 43.38 17.65 15.61
CA ARG A 72 44.42 18.08 16.56
C ARG A 72 45.16 16.84 17.09
N ARG A 73 46.45 17.03 17.40
CA ARG A 73 47.41 16.04 17.91
C ARG A 73 46.93 15.29 19.16
N LEU A 74 47.09 13.96 19.15
CA LEU A 74 47.52 13.20 20.32
C LEU A 74 48.58 12.18 19.88
N ARG A 75 49.81 12.37 20.36
CA ARG A 75 50.84 11.33 20.37
C ARG A 75 50.50 10.37 21.50
N SER A 76 50.47 9.08 21.22
CA SER A 76 50.86 8.08 22.21
C SER A 76 51.65 6.98 21.53
N VAL A 77 52.78 6.65 22.13
CA VAL A 77 53.81 5.74 21.66
C VAL A 77 53.61 4.41 22.39
N PHE A 78 54.03 3.31 21.76
CA PHE A 78 54.22 1.96 22.33
C PHE A 78 52.92 1.16 22.50
N ARG A 79 52.88 -0.16 22.31
CA ARG A 79 53.89 -1.19 22.05
C ARG A 79 53.17 -2.42 21.49
N SER A 80 53.92 -3.23 20.78
CA SER A 80 53.60 -4.51 20.14
C SER A 80 52.93 -5.55 21.05
N PHE A 81 52.49 -6.65 20.40
CA PHE A 81 52.06 -7.99 20.89
C PHE A 81 50.54 -8.23 20.97
N PRO A 82 50.07 -9.49 20.83
CA PRO A 82 50.04 -10.31 19.61
C PRO A 82 48.58 -10.71 19.23
N ILE A 83 48.44 -11.43 18.12
CA ILE A 83 47.17 -11.94 17.56
C ILE A 83 46.42 -12.78 18.61
N ILE A 84 45.32 -12.25 19.13
CA ILE A 84 44.32 -13.00 19.89
C ILE A 84 43.14 -13.22 18.94
N VAL A 85 42.99 -14.48 18.50
CA VAL A 85 41.82 -14.97 17.75
C VAL A 85 40.55 -14.74 18.58
N PRO A 86 39.50 -14.07 18.05
CA PRO A 86 38.22 -14.13 18.72
C PRO A 86 37.60 -15.49 18.41
N SER A 87 37.37 -16.29 19.45
CA SER A 87 36.40 -17.37 19.40
C SER A 87 35.04 -16.73 19.10
N CYS A 88 34.57 -16.88 17.86
CA CYS A 88 33.21 -16.52 17.47
C CYS A 88 32.23 -17.40 18.26
N LYS A 89 31.73 -16.90 19.40
CA LYS A 89 30.52 -17.43 20.01
C LYS A 89 29.35 -17.10 19.08
N ILE A 90 28.85 -18.12 18.39
CA ILE A 90 27.61 -18.07 17.62
C ILE A 90 26.48 -17.78 18.63
N PRO A 91 25.69 -16.71 18.47
CA PRO A 91 24.45 -16.58 19.22
C PRO A 91 23.49 -17.65 18.70
N MET A 92 23.10 -18.55 19.59
CA MET A 92 21.96 -19.44 19.40
C MET A 92 20.71 -18.56 19.28
N VAL A 93 20.24 -18.35 18.05
CA VAL A 93 18.94 -17.73 17.80
C VAL A 93 17.88 -18.77 18.15
N THR A 94 17.38 -18.69 19.38
CA THR A 94 16.02 -19.13 19.70
C THR A 94 15.08 -18.04 19.18
N GLY A 95 14.53 -18.24 17.99
CA GLY A 95 13.54 -17.38 17.37
C GLY A 95 12.60 -18.23 16.52
N ASN A 96 11.30 -18.08 16.78
CA ASN A 96 10.13 -18.71 16.17
C ASN A 96 10.30 -19.29 14.74
N PRO A 97 9.63 -20.41 14.42
CA PRO A 97 9.45 -20.84 13.03
C PRO A 97 8.38 -19.97 12.36
N GLU A 98 8.66 -18.67 12.18
CA GLU A 98 7.93 -17.89 11.19
C GLU A 98 8.54 -18.25 9.84
N VAL A 99 7.75 -18.93 9.03
CA VAL A 99 8.16 -19.57 7.79
C VAL A 99 8.55 -18.47 6.79
N TYR A 100 9.82 -18.08 6.79
CA TYR A 100 10.46 -17.31 5.71
C TYR A 100 10.54 -18.20 4.48
N ILE A 101 9.42 -18.38 3.78
CA ILE A 101 9.45 -18.94 2.44
C ILE A 101 10.16 -17.89 1.59
N HIS A 102 11.43 -18.13 1.21
CA HIS A 102 12.26 -17.35 0.27
C HIS A 102 13.31 -16.35 0.80
N GLY A 103 13.46 -16.15 2.11
CA GLY A 103 14.58 -15.34 2.64
C GLY A 103 14.51 -13.84 2.29
N GLY A 104 13.36 -13.35 1.83
CA GLY A 104 13.09 -11.93 1.67
C GLY A 104 12.80 -11.23 3.01
N THR A 105 12.81 -9.89 2.98
CA THR A 105 12.47 -9.06 4.14
C THR A 105 11.00 -8.72 4.11
N ARG A 106 10.26 -9.02 5.18
CA ARG A 106 8.87 -8.60 5.32
C ARG A 106 8.79 -7.08 5.54
N ILE A 107 7.96 -6.41 4.76
CA ILE A 107 7.69 -4.97 4.85
C ILE A 107 6.19 -4.69 4.79
N THR A 108 5.79 -3.43 4.97
CA THR A 108 4.41 -2.97 4.80
C THR A 108 4.26 -2.24 3.47
N GLY A 109 3.28 -2.64 2.67
CA GLY A 109 2.90 -1.93 1.44
C GLY A 109 1.50 -1.36 1.55
N THR A 110 1.31 -0.13 1.11
CA THR A 110 0.01 0.55 1.07
C THR A 110 -0.25 1.08 -0.34
N LEU A 111 -1.28 0.57 -1.00
CA LEU A 111 -1.88 1.18 -2.18
C LEU A 111 -2.97 2.14 -1.74
N PHE A 112 -2.98 3.37 -2.22
CA PHE A 112 -4.00 4.34 -1.87
C PHE A 112 -4.20 5.40 -2.94
N GLY A 113 -5.39 5.98 -2.98
CA GLY A 113 -5.70 7.08 -3.89
C GLY A 113 -7.20 7.27 -4.06
N HIS A 114 -7.57 8.40 -4.63
CA HIS A 114 -8.96 8.65 -5.01
C HIS A 114 -9.36 7.74 -6.17
N ARG A 115 -10.62 7.31 -6.18
CA ARG A 115 -11.15 6.31 -7.12
C ARG A 115 -10.84 6.63 -8.59
N LYS A 116 -10.93 7.91 -8.98
CA LYS A 116 -10.69 8.37 -10.36
C LYS A 116 -9.27 8.87 -10.61
N ALA A 117 -8.49 9.10 -9.56
CA ALA A 117 -7.11 9.55 -9.64
C ALA A 117 -6.13 8.37 -9.84
N ARG A 118 -4.86 8.71 -10.08
CA ARG A 118 -3.76 7.75 -10.15
C ARG A 118 -3.50 7.12 -8.78
N VAL A 119 -3.11 5.85 -8.77
CA VAL A 119 -2.80 5.13 -7.53
C VAL A 119 -1.41 5.48 -7.02
N ASN A 120 -1.31 5.62 -5.71
CA ASN A 120 -0.05 5.75 -5.00
C ASN A 120 0.32 4.41 -4.33
N LEU A 121 1.59 4.03 -4.43
CA LEU A 121 2.15 2.86 -3.77
C LEU A 121 3.24 3.32 -2.80
N ALA A 122 3.02 3.06 -1.52
CA ALA A 122 3.99 3.33 -0.45
C ALA A 122 4.55 2.03 0.13
N PHE A 123 5.85 1.98 0.34
CA PHE A 123 6.51 0.94 1.12
C PHE A 123 7.12 1.52 2.40
N GLN A 124 6.81 0.88 3.52
CA GLN A 124 7.31 1.20 4.85
C GLN A 124 8.00 -0.03 5.44
N GLU A 125 9.07 0.17 6.22
CA GLU A 125 9.73 -0.92 6.96
C GLU A 125 8.76 -1.58 7.95
N ASN A 126 7.96 -0.76 8.63
CA ASN A 126 6.85 -1.16 9.50
C ASN A 126 5.73 -0.11 9.38
N PRO A 127 4.48 -0.39 9.79
CA PRO A 127 3.35 0.52 9.61
C PRO A 127 3.48 1.86 10.38
N ASN A 128 4.49 1.99 11.26
CA ASN A 128 4.69 3.13 12.16
C ASN A 128 5.81 4.07 11.67
N CYS A 129 6.51 3.71 10.60
CA CYS A 129 7.56 4.52 9.99
C CYS A 129 7.03 5.35 8.80
N GLN A 130 7.75 6.40 8.42
CA GLN A 130 7.57 7.06 7.14
C GLN A 130 7.90 6.10 5.98
N PRO A 131 7.26 6.26 4.81
CA PRO A 131 7.57 5.43 3.65
C PRO A 131 9.00 5.69 3.17
N PHE A 132 9.76 4.62 2.94
CA PHE A 132 11.08 4.72 2.32
C PHE A 132 10.99 4.81 0.79
N LEU A 133 9.85 4.40 0.23
CA LEU A 133 9.52 4.53 -1.19
C LEU A 133 8.06 4.93 -1.33
N LEU A 134 7.80 5.97 -2.12
CA LEU A 134 6.47 6.41 -2.51
C LEU A 134 6.45 6.64 -4.02
N LEU A 135 5.55 5.93 -4.68
CA LEU A 135 5.37 5.97 -6.13
C LEU A 135 3.97 6.45 -6.49
N GLU A 136 3.89 7.27 -7.52
CA GLU A 136 2.65 7.52 -8.24
C GLU A 136 2.67 6.74 -9.56
N LEU A 137 1.69 5.86 -9.76
CA LEU A 137 1.62 4.99 -10.93
C LEU A 137 0.58 5.53 -11.92
N ALA A 138 0.87 5.47 -13.22
CA ALA A 138 -0.07 5.83 -14.31
C ALA A 138 -1.24 4.84 -14.47
N ILE A 139 -1.79 4.31 -13.37
CA ILE A 139 -2.95 3.43 -13.32
C ILE A 139 -4.01 4.10 -12.43
N PRO A 140 -5.26 4.27 -12.89
CA PRO A 140 -6.34 4.76 -12.03
C PRO A 140 -6.58 3.81 -10.85
N THR A 141 -6.74 4.35 -9.64
CA THR A 141 -6.89 3.57 -8.40
C THR A 141 -8.04 2.57 -8.48
N GLY A 142 -9.22 3.02 -8.92
CA GLY A 142 -10.38 2.13 -9.08
C GLY A 142 -10.15 1.01 -10.08
N LYS A 143 -9.37 1.25 -11.14
CA LYS A 143 -9.01 0.23 -12.12
C LYS A 143 -8.07 -0.82 -11.52
N LEU A 144 -7.02 -0.38 -10.81
CA LEU A 144 -6.08 -1.32 -10.19
C LEU A 144 -6.79 -2.24 -9.18
N PHE A 145 -7.64 -1.69 -8.31
CA PHE A 145 -8.37 -2.50 -7.33
C PHE A 145 -9.39 -3.44 -7.97
N GLN A 146 -10.03 -3.02 -9.07
CA GLN A 146 -10.87 -3.91 -9.87
C GLN A 146 -10.05 -5.05 -10.47
N ASP A 147 -8.92 -4.75 -11.11
CA ASP A 147 -8.05 -5.75 -11.73
C ASP A 147 -7.52 -6.74 -10.67
N MET A 148 -7.19 -6.27 -9.47
CA MET A 148 -6.78 -7.10 -8.32
C MET A 148 -7.88 -8.03 -7.80
N GLY A 149 -9.15 -7.62 -7.90
CA GLY A 149 -10.28 -8.50 -7.58
C GLY A 149 -10.51 -9.62 -8.60
N THR A 150 -9.97 -9.49 -9.81
CA THR A 150 -10.15 -10.48 -10.89
C THR A 150 -9.01 -11.47 -11.03
N GLY A 151 -7.86 -11.24 -10.36
CA GLY A 151 -6.75 -12.19 -10.36
C GLY A 151 -5.37 -11.56 -10.18
N LEU A 152 -4.36 -12.24 -10.73
CA LEU A 152 -2.94 -11.93 -10.55
C LEU A 152 -2.57 -10.62 -11.26
N ASN A 153 -2.04 -9.66 -10.51
CA ASN A 153 -1.51 -8.41 -11.08
C ASN A 153 0.01 -8.37 -10.95
N ARG A 154 0.69 -8.19 -12.08
CA ARG A 154 2.14 -8.07 -12.18
C ARG A 154 2.47 -6.67 -12.67
N ILE A 155 2.99 -5.85 -11.77
CA ILE A 155 3.48 -4.51 -12.09
C ILE A 155 4.98 -4.60 -12.31
N ALA A 156 5.47 -4.28 -13.50
CA ALA A 156 6.89 -4.12 -13.78
C ALA A 156 7.22 -2.65 -14.01
N LEU A 157 8.26 -2.18 -13.33
CA LEU A 157 8.82 -0.84 -13.37
C LEU A 157 10.22 -0.94 -13.97
N GLU A 158 10.32 -0.61 -15.25
CA GLU A 158 11.55 -0.72 -16.02
C GLU A 158 12.24 0.63 -16.19
N CYS A 159 13.55 0.67 -15.96
CA CYS A 159 14.38 1.84 -16.24
C CYS A 159 15.63 1.43 -17.02
N GLU A 160 16.19 2.34 -17.79
CA GLU A 160 17.43 2.08 -18.52
C GLU A 160 18.64 2.19 -17.58
N LYS A 161 19.72 1.49 -17.93
CA LYS A 161 21.00 1.72 -17.25
C LYS A 161 21.45 3.19 -17.39
N PRO A 162 21.77 3.86 -16.26
CA PRO A 162 22.29 5.22 -16.35
C PRO A 162 23.62 5.21 -17.11
N SER A 163 23.81 6.20 -17.97
CA SER A 163 25.06 6.42 -18.69
C SER A 163 26.18 6.95 -17.78
N SER A 164 25.82 7.44 -16.59
CA SER A 164 26.76 7.95 -15.59
C SER A 164 27.26 6.84 -14.67
N ASN A 165 28.47 7.02 -14.13
CA ASN A 165 29.05 6.12 -13.11
C ASN A 165 28.35 6.23 -11.73
N GLU A 166 27.20 6.90 -11.64
CA GLU A 166 26.49 7.07 -10.39
C GLU A 166 25.77 5.77 -10.00
N LYS A 167 26.09 5.26 -8.81
CA LYS A 167 25.50 4.03 -8.29
C LYS A 167 24.16 4.34 -7.62
N ILE A 168 23.14 4.61 -8.43
CA ILE A 168 21.76 4.79 -7.96
C ILE A 168 21.18 3.41 -7.66
N ARG A 169 20.57 3.23 -6.47
CA ARG A 169 19.84 1.99 -6.15
C ARG A 169 18.59 1.93 -7.02
N ILE A 170 18.15 0.74 -7.41
CA ILE A 170 17.02 0.62 -8.34
C ILE A 170 15.72 1.28 -7.82
N VAL A 171 15.49 1.28 -6.51
CA VAL A 171 14.35 1.96 -5.85
C VAL A 171 14.55 3.48 -5.67
N ASP A 172 15.75 3.99 -5.96
CA ASP A 172 16.07 5.41 -5.90
C ASP A 172 16.03 6.09 -7.27
N GLU A 173 15.75 5.35 -8.33
CA GLU A 173 15.49 5.95 -9.63
C GLU A 173 14.27 6.89 -9.56
N PRO A 174 14.26 7.99 -10.34
CA PRO A 174 13.18 8.97 -10.27
C PRO A 174 11.93 8.51 -11.03
N ILE A 175 12.08 7.70 -12.07
CA ILE A 175 11.02 7.31 -12.99
C ILE A 175 11.29 5.95 -13.60
N TRP A 176 10.21 5.20 -13.86
CA TRP A 176 10.23 3.94 -14.58
C TRP A 176 9.12 3.91 -15.62
N THR A 177 9.35 3.19 -16.71
CA THR A 177 8.27 2.75 -17.60
C THR A 177 7.45 1.69 -16.88
N LEU A 178 6.14 1.92 -16.81
CA LEU A 178 5.20 1.07 -16.12
C LEU A 178 4.56 0.08 -17.07
N PHE A 179 4.69 -1.21 -16.75
CA PHE A 179 3.97 -2.31 -17.38
C PHE A 179 3.06 -2.99 -16.36
N CYS A 180 1.83 -3.27 -16.75
CA CYS A 180 0.91 -4.10 -15.97
C CYS A 180 0.55 -5.33 -16.79
N ASN A 181 0.83 -6.53 -16.27
CA ASN A 181 0.59 -7.81 -16.94
C ASN A 181 1.19 -7.85 -18.37
N GLY A 182 2.39 -7.30 -18.53
CA GLY A 182 3.12 -7.22 -19.81
C GLY A 182 2.66 -6.10 -20.76
N LYS A 183 1.63 -5.32 -20.41
CA LYS A 183 1.17 -4.18 -21.22
C LYS A 183 1.73 -2.87 -20.69
N LYS A 184 2.33 -2.06 -21.57
CA LYS A 184 2.79 -0.71 -21.24
C LYS A 184 1.60 0.17 -20.88
N MET A 185 1.57 0.71 -19.67
CA MET A 185 0.49 1.53 -19.12
C MET A 185 0.86 3.01 -18.99
N GLY A 186 2.16 3.33 -18.95
CA GLY A 186 2.64 4.71 -18.79
C GLY A 186 3.93 4.71 -17.99
N TYR A 187 3.96 5.50 -16.92
CA TYR A 187 5.13 5.66 -16.05
C TYR A 187 4.76 5.45 -14.59
N GLY A 188 5.73 5.01 -13.80
CA GLY A 188 5.75 5.14 -12.34
C GLY A 188 6.76 6.21 -11.96
N VAL A 189 6.38 7.15 -11.10
CA VAL A 189 7.23 8.27 -10.70
C VAL A 189 7.48 8.19 -9.21
N LYS A 190 8.75 8.27 -8.80
CA LYS A 190 9.12 8.43 -7.39
C LYS A 190 8.87 9.87 -6.99
N ARG A 191 8.21 10.04 -5.84
CA ARG A 191 7.94 11.36 -5.26
C ARG A 191 8.22 11.39 -3.77
N GLU A 192 8.42 12.58 -3.24
CA GLU A 192 8.47 12.80 -1.80
C GLU A 192 7.07 12.71 -1.21
N ALA A 193 6.98 12.31 0.07
CA ALA A 193 5.72 12.24 0.79
C ALA A 193 5.23 13.65 1.15
N THR A 194 3.99 13.97 0.78
CA THR A 194 3.32 15.21 1.16
C THR A 194 2.68 15.07 2.54
N ASP A 195 2.20 16.19 3.10
CA ASP A 195 1.46 16.18 4.37
C ASP A 195 0.20 15.29 4.30
N ASP A 196 -0.47 15.25 3.14
CA ASP A 196 -1.65 14.40 2.93
C ASP A 196 -1.27 12.91 2.94
N ASP A 197 -0.15 12.54 2.33
CA ASP A 197 0.33 11.15 2.37
C ASP A 197 0.68 10.73 3.80
N LEU A 198 1.38 11.60 4.54
CA LEU A 198 1.74 11.34 5.93
C LEU A 198 0.49 11.24 6.81
N ASN A 199 -0.55 12.01 6.52
CA ASN A 199 -1.84 11.92 7.20
C ASN A 199 -2.55 10.58 6.91
N VAL A 200 -2.53 10.11 5.65
CA VAL A 200 -3.00 8.75 5.29
C VAL A 200 -2.24 7.68 6.07
N MET A 201 -0.91 7.76 6.11
CA MET A 201 -0.07 6.81 6.84
C MET A 201 -0.34 6.85 8.35
N GLN A 202 -0.57 8.04 8.91
CA GLN A 202 -0.90 8.24 10.31
C GLN A 202 -2.26 7.64 10.67
N LEU A 203 -3.27 7.81 9.81
CA LEU A 203 -4.60 7.24 10.04
C LEU A 203 -4.57 5.70 9.99
N LEU A 204 -3.68 5.14 9.16
CA LEU A 204 -3.46 3.71 9.05
C LEU A 204 -2.43 3.16 10.06
N HIS A 205 -1.92 3.97 10.99
CA HIS A 205 -0.81 3.59 11.88
C HIS A 205 -1.07 2.28 12.67
N ALA A 206 -2.31 2.06 13.12
CA ALA A 206 -2.71 0.85 13.86
C ALA A 206 -3.17 -0.31 12.95
N VAL A 207 -3.16 -0.12 11.62
CA VAL A 207 -3.63 -1.08 10.63
C VAL A 207 -2.45 -1.83 10.04
N SER A 208 -2.41 -3.15 10.24
CA SER A 208 -1.38 -4.03 9.64
C SER A 208 -1.78 -4.53 8.26
N VAL A 209 -3.01 -5.05 8.12
CA VAL A 209 -3.57 -5.57 6.87
C VAL A 209 -5.05 -5.19 6.81
N ALA A 210 -5.45 -4.45 5.78
CA ALA A 210 -6.86 -4.09 5.55
C ALA A 210 -7.08 -3.53 4.14
N VAL A 211 -8.32 -3.59 3.69
CA VAL A 211 -8.83 -2.86 2.52
C VAL A 211 -9.98 -1.99 3.01
N GLY A 212 -10.01 -0.72 2.61
CA GLY A 212 -11.04 0.19 3.09
C GLY A 212 -11.08 1.50 2.34
N VAL A 213 -11.96 2.37 2.82
CA VAL A 213 -12.12 3.75 2.37
C VAL A 213 -11.85 4.66 3.56
N LEU A 214 -11.05 5.71 3.37
CA LEU A 214 -10.77 6.69 4.41
C LEU A 214 -11.92 7.69 4.56
N PRO A 215 -12.01 8.38 5.72
CA PRO A 215 -13.09 9.33 6.02
C PRO A 215 -13.32 10.38 4.94
N ASN A 216 -14.57 10.86 4.85
CA ASN A 216 -15.03 11.73 3.78
C ASN A 216 -14.33 13.10 3.77
N GLU A 217 -13.70 13.50 4.87
CA GLU A 217 -12.86 14.71 4.94
C GLU A 217 -11.63 14.63 4.03
N MET A 218 -11.20 13.42 3.65
CA MET A 218 -10.16 13.17 2.65
C MET A 218 -10.71 12.90 1.25
N ALA A 219 -12.03 12.88 1.07
CA ALA A 219 -12.64 12.71 -0.24
C ALA A 219 -12.48 13.97 -1.08
N ASP A 220 -12.25 13.78 -2.36
CA ASP A 220 -12.20 14.87 -3.32
C ASP A 220 -13.55 14.95 -4.06
N PRO A 221 -14.18 16.13 -4.16
CA PRO A 221 -15.47 16.29 -4.85
C PRO A 221 -15.46 15.82 -6.32
N HIS A 222 -14.31 15.90 -6.99
CA HIS A 222 -14.13 15.52 -8.38
C HIS A 222 -13.66 14.07 -8.51
N ASP A 223 -12.67 13.65 -7.71
CA ASP A 223 -12.00 12.36 -7.84
C ASP A 223 -12.61 11.22 -7.00
N GLY A 224 -13.51 11.57 -6.07
CA GLY A 224 -14.32 10.65 -5.28
C GLY A 224 -13.70 10.28 -3.94
N GLU A 225 -14.10 9.13 -3.41
CA GLU A 225 -13.59 8.59 -2.14
C GLU A 225 -12.12 8.14 -2.25
N LEU A 226 -11.38 8.28 -1.14
CA LEU A 226 -10.00 7.80 -1.03
C LEU A 226 -10.01 6.35 -0.53
N SER A 227 -9.73 5.42 -1.43
CA SER A 227 -9.64 3.99 -1.11
C SER A 227 -8.20 3.59 -0.81
N TYR A 228 -8.01 2.59 0.04
CA TYR A 228 -6.71 2.04 0.36
C TYR A 228 -6.72 0.51 0.50
N MET A 229 -5.55 -0.08 0.28
CA MET A 229 -5.24 -1.47 0.58
C MET A 229 -3.85 -1.50 1.22
N ARG A 230 -3.80 -1.93 2.48
CA ARG A 230 -2.56 -2.16 3.21
C ARG A 230 -2.37 -3.65 3.43
N THR A 231 -1.17 -4.13 3.18
CA THR A 231 -0.79 -5.54 3.37
C THR A 231 0.70 -5.67 3.62
N HIS A 232 1.15 -6.89 3.92
CA HIS A 232 2.56 -7.21 3.98
C HIS A 232 3.09 -7.58 2.61
N PHE A 233 4.34 -7.21 2.35
CA PHE A 233 5.07 -7.66 1.16
C PHE A 233 6.35 -8.37 1.59
N GLU A 234 6.70 -9.42 0.89
CA GLU A 234 8.05 -9.97 0.90
C GLU A 234 8.91 -9.21 -0.12
N ARG A 235 9.94 -8.53 0.37
CA ARG A 235 10.93 -7.81 -0.42
C ARG A 235 12.12 -8.71 -0.72
N VAL A 236 12.36 -8.99 -2.00
CA VAL A 236 13.45 -9.82 -2.50
C VAL A 236 14.38 -8.98 -3.38
N VAL A 237 15.61 -8.78 -2.91
CA VAL A 237 16.65 -8.09 -3.70
C VAL A 237 17.38 -9.12 -4.55
N GLY A 238 17.14 -9.09 -5.87
CA GLY A 238 17.79 -10.02 -6.79
C GLY A 238 19.23 -9.58 -7.12
N SER A 239 19.41 -8.31 -7.45
CA SER A 239 20.71 -7.73 -7.78
C SER A 239 20.71 -6.21 -7.59
N LYS A 240 21.80 -5.52 -7.95
CA LYS A 240 21.83 -4.05 -8.02
C LYS A 240 20.83 -3.47 -9.05
N ASP A 241 20.39 -4.31 -9.99
CA ASP A 241 19.57 -3.97 -11.15
C ASP A 241 18.18 -4.63 -11.06
N SER A 242 17.84 -5.31 -9.96
CA SER A 242 16.54 -5.95 -9.80
C SER A 242 16.10 -6.11 -8.34
N GLU A 243 14.85 -5.74 -8.08
CA GLU A 243 14.22 -5.87 -6.78
C GLU A 243 12.73 -6.20 -6.95
N THR A 244 12.21 -7.16 -6.20
CA THR A 244 10.83 -7.63 -6.32
C THR A 244 10.12 -7.59 -4.98
N TYR A 245 8.83 -7.27 -5.03
CA TYR A 245 7.94 -7.19 -3.90
C TYR A 245 6.73 -8.09 -4.15
N TYR A 246 6.61 -9.16 -3.38
CA TYR A 246 5.49 -10.10 -3.45
C TYR A 246 4.49 -9.80 -2.35
N MET A 247 3.23 -9.55 -2.71
CA MET A 247 2.17 -9.41 -1.72
C MET A 247 2.00 -10.72 -0.95
N MET A 248 2.05 -10.63 0.37
CA MET A 248 1.82 -11.76 1.27
C MET A 248 0.33 -11.92 1.48
N MET A 249 -0.19 -13.11 1.22
CA MET A 249 -1.58 -13.44 1.58
C MET A 249 -1.64 -13.71 3.09
N PRO A 250 -2.65 -13.19 3.81
CA PRO A 250 -2.93 -13.64 5.16
C PRO A 250 -3.35 -15.12 5.12
N ASP A 251 -2.84 -15.90 6.08
CA ASP A 251 -3.00 -17.36 6.11
C ASP A 251 -4.48 -17.77 6.08
N GLY A 252 -4.83 -18.68 5.16
CA GLY A 252 -6.15 -19.34 5.13
C GLY A 252 -7.10 -18.94 3.99
N ILE A 253 -6.72 -18.01 3.09
CA ILE A 253 -7.56 -17.60 1.95
C ILE A 253 -6.77 -17.83 0.64
N SER A 254 -7.04 -18.93 -0.05
CA SER A 254 -6.34 -19.30 -1.31
C SER A 254 -6.72 -18.43 -2.51
N ASN A 255 -7.72 -17.55 -2.37
CA ASN A 255 -8.34 -16.80 -3.47
C ASN A 255 -8.29 -15.28 -3.22
N GLY A 256 -7.25 -14.80 -2.52
CA GLY A 256 -7.07 -13.37 -2.25
C GLY A 256 -6.52 -12.59 -3.45
N PRO A 257 -6.56 -11.24 -3.41
CA PRO A 257 -5.89 -10.42 -4.41
C PRO A 257 -4.38 -10.68 -4.36
N GLU A 258 -3.78 -10.95 -5.52
CA GLU A 258 -2.34 -11.18 -5.66
C GLU A 258 -1.72 -10.03 -6.46
N LEU A 259 -0.69 -9.41 -5.88
CA LEU A 259 0.10 -8.37 -6.53
C LEU A 259 1.59 -8.67 -6.39
N SER A 260 2.30 -8.59 -7.51
CA SER A 260 3.76 -8.58 -7.54
C SER A 260 4.25 -7.30 -8.19
N VAL A 261 5.23 -6.63 -7.56
CA VAL A 261 5.86 -5.42 -8.11
C VAL A 261 7.34 -5.71 -8.37
N PHE A 262 7.76 -5.56 -9.62
CA PHE A 262 9.12 -5.81 -10.08
C PHE A 262 9.76 -4.49 -10.47
N PHE A 263 10.93 -4.19 -9.93
CA PHE A 263 11.81 -3.15 -10.43
C PHE A 263 12.92 -3.82 -11.22
N VAL A 264 13.09 -3.42 -12.47
CA VAL A 264 14.11 -3.98 -13.36
C VAL A 264 14.86 -2.86 -14.07
N ARG A 265 16.19 -2.96 -14.09
CA ARG A 265 17.03 -2.10 -14.90
C ARG A 265 17.49 -2.87 -16.13
N VAL A 266 17.05 -2.42 -17.30
CA VAL A 266 17.32 -3.04 -18.62
C VAL A 266 18.54 -2.42 -19.29
#